data_AF-A0AAE3HC50-F1
#
_entry.id   AF-A0AAE3HC50-F1
#
_cell.length_a   1.000
_cell.length_b   1.000
_cell.length_c   1.000
_cell.angle_alpha   90.00
_cell.angle_beta   90.00
_cell.angle_gamma   90.00
#
_symmetry.space_group_name_H-M   'P 1'
#
loop_
_entity.id
_entity.type
_entity.pdbx_description
1 polymer ?
#
loop_
_entity_poly.entity_id
_entity_poly.type
_entity_poly.pdbx_seq_one_letter_code
_entity_poly.pdbx_strand_id
1 'polypeptide(L)'
;MAQEQGIAKVDLTYIFKAVMMGNSLYSDNWEKGVLYLTNLNLWFSEGGGWSTIPLQNITMIGREVTDSIKMKAQRAIGTSHVLIIDYVQASSVIQGATTPAVALLAGNEAVINTLKTYLQPICGTPTKKQSLSDIDKKLLYMLYTGVNDLQKLAFFTGADSQTLADSFKSLRDQKLCDNSGTLTEEGKKQIMEMM
;
A
#
# COMPACT_ATOMS: atom_id res chain seq x y z
N MET A 1 7.72 13.18 -4.58
CA MET A 1 7.40 11.76 -4.89
C MET A 1 8.54 10.92 -4.35
N ALA A 2 8.29 10.00 -3.43
CA ALA A 2 9.33 9.05 -3.03
C ALA A 2 9.74 8.25 -4.27
N GLN A 3 11.04 8.25 -4.60
CA GLN A 3 11.53 7.47 -5.73
C GLN A 3 11.44 5.99 -5.36
N GLU A 4 10.84 5.19 -6.24
CA GLU A 4 10.80 3.75 -6.06
C GLU A 4 12.22 3.17 -6.23
N GLN A 5 12.70 2.52 -5.18
CA GLN A 5 14.03 1.92 -5.12
C GLN A 5 13.88 0.41 -4.91
N GLY A 6 14.56 -0.36 -5.76
CA GLY A 6 14.63 -1.80 -5.65
C GLY A 6 15.41 -2.22 -4.42
N ILE A 7 14.85 -3.17 -3.66
CA ILE A 7 15.46 -3.71 -2.44
C ILE A 7 15.90 -5.15 -2.68
N ALA A 8 15.00 -5.98 -3.24
CA ALA A 8 15.30 -7.38 -3.50
C ALA A 8 14.54 -7.90 -4.72
N LYS A 9 15.15 -8.88 -5.39
CA LYS A 9 14.55 -9.68 -6.47
C LYS A 9 14.71 -11.15 -6.11
N VAL A 10 13.62 -11.89 -6.09
CA VAL A 10 13.58 -13.26 -5.59
C VAL A 10 12.73 -14.13 -6.49
N ASP A 11 13.28 -15.26 -6.92
CA ASP A 11 12.51 -16.30 -7.62
C ASP A 11 11.74 -17.15 -6.61
N LEU A 12 10.42 -17.22 -6.75
CA LEU A 12 9.55 -17.99 -5.86
C LEU A 12 8.28 -18.44 -6.58
N THR A 13 7.48 -19.27 -5.90
CA THR A 13 6.18 -19.69 -6.40
C THR A 13 5.09 -19.00 -5.59
N TYR A 14 4.07 -18.43 -6.23
CA TYR A 14 3.03 -17.67 -5.52
C TYR A 14 1.64 -17.94 -6.08
N ILE A 15 0.63 -17.60 -5.27
CA ILE A 15 -0.75 -17.40 -5.72
C ILE A 15 -1.07 -15.93 -5.46
N PHE A 16 -1.26 -15.16 -6.53
CA PHE A 16 -1.76 -13.79 -6.44
C PHE A 16 -3.29 -13.84 -6.34
N LYS A 17 -3.89 -13.13 -5.37
CA LYS A 17 -5.35 -13.15 -5.09
C LYS A 17 -5.93 -14.55 -4.81
N ALA A 18 -5.38 -15.22 -3.81
CA ALA A 18 -5.86 -16.51 -3.36
C ALA A 18 -7.29 -16.43 -2.77
N VAL A 19 -8.10 -17.44 -3.10
CA VAL A 19 -9.42 -17.66 -2.52
C VAL A 19 -9.27 -18.51 -1.27
N MET A 20 -9.64 -17.94 -0.13
CA MET A 20 -9.64 -18.60 1.16
C MET A 20 -11.01 -18.50 1.82
N MET A 21 -11.47 -19.58 2.44
CA MET A 21 -12.66 -19.57 3.30
C MET A 21 -12.23 -20.06 4.69
N GLY A 22 -12.17 -19.14 5.65
CA GLY A 22 -11.53 -19.38 6.93
C GLY A 22 -10.07 -19.82 6.77
N ASN A 23 -9.75 -20.99 7.29
CA ASN A 23 -8.40 -21.56 7.28
C ASN A 23 -8.11 -22.50 6.09
N SER A 24 -9.06 -22.63 5.17
CA SER A 24 -8.96 -23.48 3.99
C SER A 24 -8.61 -22.67 2.75
N LEU A 25 -7.53 -23.05 2.07
CA LEU A 25 -7.17 -22.54 0.75
C LEU A 25 -7.97 -23.29 -0.33
N TYR A 26 -8.70 -22.57 -1.17
CA TYR A 26 -9.43 -23.13 -2.31
C TYR A 26 -8.65 -22.98 -3.63
N SER A 27 -7.84 -21.94 -3.76
CA SER A 27 -6.95 -21.76 -4.89
C SER A 27 -5.88 -22.85 -5.00
N ASP A 28 -5.58 -23.26 -6.23
CA ASP A 28 -4.55 -24.22 -6.61
C ASP A 28 -3.65 -23.74 -7.77
N ASN A 29 -3.89 -22.52 -8.26
CA ASN A 29 -3.20 -21.87 -9.36
C ASN A 29 -1.84 -21.27 -8.94
N TRP A 30 -0.92 -22.12 -8.49
CA TRP A 30 0.44 -21.70 -8.17
C TRP A 30 1.22 -21.30 -9.43
N GLU A 31 1.84 -20.12 -9.38
CA GLU A 31 2.66 -19.58 -10.47
C GLU A 31 4.11 -19.44 -10.04
N LYS A 32 5.03 -19.94 -10.89
CA LYS A 32 6.46 -19.68 -10.73
C LYS A 32 6.78 -18.33 -11.34
N GLY A 33 7.41 -17.45 -10.58
CA GLY A 33 7.76 -16.13 -11.06
C GLY A 33 8.77 -15.43 -10.17
N VAL A 34 8.94 -14.15 -10.46
CA VAL A 34 9.82 -13.24 -9.74
C VAL A 34 8.98 -12.36 -8.84
N LEU A 35 9.30 -12.34 -7.55
CA LEU A 35 8.89 -11.29 -6.64
C LEU A 35 9.95 -10.19 -6.61
N TYR A 36 9.54 -8.96 -6.89
CA TYR A 36 10.41 -7.79 -6.78
C TYR A 36 9.90 -6.88 -5.67
N LEU A 37 10.72 -6.70 -4.63
CA LEU A 37 10.44 -5.89 -3.47
C LEU A 37 11.11 -4.53 -3.65
N THR A 38 10.33 -3.46 -3.51
CA THR A 38 10.81 -2.09 -3.48
C THR A 38 10.51 -1.45 -2.13
N ASN A 39 10.94 -0.21 -1.94
CA ASN A 39 10.55 0.60 -0.78
C ASN A 39 9.06 1.00 -0.77
N LEU A 40 8.29 0.74 -1.84
CA LEU A 40 6.89 1.15 -1.97
C LEU A 40 5.93 0.00 -2.27
N ASN A 41 6.37 -1.03 -3.00
CA ASN A 41 5.51 -2.08 -3.54
C ASN A 41 6.17 -3.46 -3.47
N LEU A 42 5.33 -4.49 -3.42
CA LEU A 42 5.63 -5.86 -3.80
C LEU A 42 5.11 -6.11 -5.21
N TRP A 43 6.00 -6.43 -6.14
CA TRP A 43 5.71 -6.72 -7.54
C TRP A 43 5.77 -8.23 -7.80
N PHE A 44 4.82 -8.73 -8.57
CA PHE A 44 4.63 -10.13 -8.93
C PHE A 44 4.60 -10.25 -10.46
N SER A 45 5.42 -11.13 -11.03
CA SER A 45 5.48 -11.33 -12.49
C SER A 45 4.41 -12.33 -13.00
N GLU A 46 3.14 -11.94 -13.04
CA GLU A 46 2.01 -12.82 -13.39
C GLU A 46 1.82 -12.93 -14.92
N GLY A 47 1.87 -14.16 -15.48
CA GLY A 47 1.44 -14.44 -16.86
C GLY A 47 2.06 -13.60 -18.00
N GLY A 48 3.22 -12.97 -17.79
CA GLY A 48 3.86 -12.06 -18.75
C GLY A 48 3.63 -10.57 -18.48
N GLY A 49 2.89 -10.23 -17.42
CA GLY A 49 2.70 -8.88 -16.90
C GLY A 49 3.21 -8.72 -15.48
N TRP A 50 2.88 -7.58 -14.87
CA TRP A 50 3.26 -7.28 -13.49
C TRP A 50 2.03 -6.87 -12.67
N SER A 51 1.86 -7.53 -11.54
CA SER A 51 0.84 -7.25 -10.52
C SER A 51 1.53 -6.67 -9.29
N THR A 52 0.89 -5.73 -8.58
CA THR A 52 1.50 -5.06 -7.42
C THR A 52 0.62 -5.04 -6.19
N ILE A 53 1.26 -5.16 -5.02
CA ILE A 53 0.69 -4.84 -3.72
C ILE A 53 1.50 -3.67 -3.13
N PRO A 54 0.92 -2.46 -3.01
CA PRO A 54 1.57 -1.40 -2.27
C PRO A 54 1.84 -1.84 -0.84
N LEU A 55 3.04 -1.59 -0.32
CA LEU A 55 3.42 -2.03 1.03
C LEU A 55 2.48 -1.46 2.10
N GLN A 56 2.02 -0.22 1.91
CA GLN A 56 1.05 0.44 2.78
C GLN A 56 -0.33 -0.24 2.81
N ASN A 57 -0.65 -1.09 1.82
CA ASN A 57 -1.92 -1.81 1.75
C ASN A 57 -1.83 -3.19 2.41
N ILE A 58 -0.65 -3.62 2.86
CA ILE A 58 -0.46 -4.90 3.56
C ILE A 58 -1.00 -4.75 4.98
N THR A 59 -2.01 -5.55 5.31
CA THR A 59 -2.69 -5.51 6.62
C THR A 59 -2.11 -6.54 7.58
N MET A 60 -1.65 -7.69 7.07
CA MET A 60 -1.04 -8.74 7.89
C MET A 60 -0.03 -9.56 7.08
N ILE A 61 1.06 -9.96 7.75
CA ILE A 61 2.07 -10.87 7.20
C ILE A 61 2.25 -12.04 8.16
N GLY A 62 2.28 -13.25 7.62
CA GLY A 62 2.75 -14.42 8.35
C GLY A 62 1.79 -14.95 9.39
N ARG A 63 0.47 -14.83 9.14
CA ARG A 63 -0.54 -15.67 9.81
C ARG A 63 -0.14 -17.15 9.75
N GLU A 64 -0.55 -17.89 10.76
CA GLU A 64 -0.24 -19.31 10.84
C GLU A 64 -0.76 -20.06 9.61
N VAL A 65 0.14 -20.83 8.98
CA VAL A 65 -0.21 -21.66 7.82
C VAL A 65 -0.66 -23.01 8.33
N THR A 66 -1.92 -23.36 8.07
CA THR A 66 -2.47 -24.66 8.47
C THR A 66 -1.82 -25.81 7.70
N ASP A 67 -1.82 -27.00 8.30
CA ASP A 67 -1.22 -28.18 7.67
C ASP A 67 -1.90 -28.56 6.35
N SER A 68 -3.20 -28.24 6.20
CA SER A 68 -3.91 -28.39 4.93
C SER A 68 -3.26 -27.57 3.81
N ILE A 69 -2.92 -26.30 4.08
CA ILE A 69 -2.26 -25.43 3.11
C ILE A 69 -0.84 -25.91 2.82
N LYS A 70 -0.09 -26.29 3.86
CA LYS A 70 1.27 -26.85 3.71
C LYS A 70 1.26 -28.11 2.86
N MET A 71 0.32 -29.02 3.08
CA MET A 71 0.18 -30.24 2.28
C MET A 71 -0.21 -29.94 0.83
N LYS A 72 -1.10 -28.97 0.59
CA LYS A 72 -1.46 -28.55 -0.77
C LYS A 72 -0.26 -27.96 -1.50
N ALA A 73 0.49 -27.06 -0.87
CA ALA A 73 1.71 -26.50 -1.43
C ALA A 73 2.76 -27.60 -1.68
N GLN A 74 2.97 -28.51 -0.72
CA GLN A 74 3.93 -29.60 -0.88
C GLN A 74 3.60 -30.49 -2.08
N ARG A 75 2.31 -30.79 -2.30
CA ARG A 75 1.85 -31.60 -3.44
C ARG A 75 1.98 -30.86 -4.77
N ALA A 76 1.64 -29.57 -4.80
CA ALA A 76 1.61 -28.80 -6.04
C ALA A 76 3.00 -28.34 -6.50
N ILE A 77 3.85 -27.92 -5.57
CA ILE A 77 5.09 -27.17 -5.86
C ILE A 77 6.31 -27.69 -5.08
N GLY A 78 6.17 -28.76 -4.29
CA GLY A 78 7.30 -29.46 -3.66
C GLY A 78 7.85 -28.80 -2.39
N THR A 79 7.19 -27.78 -1.84
CA THR A 79 7.58 -27.11 -0.59
C THR A 79 6.40 -26.91 0.34
N SER A 80 6.64 -26.95 1.65
CA SER A 80 5.67 -26.63 2.71
C SER A 80 5.92 -25.25 3.34
N HIS A 81 6.99 -24.56 2.93
CA HIS A 81 7.31 -23.22 3.42
C HIS A 81 6.48 -22.20 2.66
N VAL A 82 5.44 -21.72 3.33
CA VAL A 82 4.46 -20.78 2.77
C VAL A 82 4.39 -19.54 3.66
N LEU A 83 4.31 -18.37 3.05
CA LEU A 83 4.00 -17.10 3.69
C LEU A 83 2.66 -16.59 3.17
N ILE A 84 1.75 -16.27 4.08
CA ILE A 84 0.47 -15.65 3.73
C ILE A 84 0.59 -14.13 3.96
N ILE A 85 0.12 -13.38 2.98
CA ILE A 85 0.08 -11.91 2.97
C ILE A 85 -1.38 -11.50 2.81
N ASP A 86 -1.97 -10.89 3.84
CA ASP A 86 -3.29 -10.27 3.76
C ASP A 86 -3.11 -8.78 3.43
N TYR A 87 -3.90 -8.29 2.48
CA TYR A 87 -3.81 -6.91 1.98
C TYR A 87 -5.18 -6.38 1.57
N VAL A 88 -5.26 -5.07 1.34
CA VAL A 88 -6.43 -4.43 0.73
C VAL A 88 -6.13 -3.98 -0.70
N GLN A 89 -7.11 -4.15 -1.58
CA GLN A 89 -7.05 -3.69 -2.96
C GLN A 89 -8.27 -2.85 -3.29
N ALA A 90 -8.19 -2.04 -4.36
CA ALA A 90 -9.35 -1.29 -4.82
C ALA A 90 -10.48 -2.25 -5.21
N SER A 91 -11.69 -1.93 -4.76
CA SER A 91 -12.88 -2.68 -5.11
C SER A 91 -13.18 -2.53 -6.60
N SER A 92 -13.44 -3.65 -7.28
CA SER A 92 -13.91 -3.64 -8.66
C SER A 92 -15.41 -3.31 -8.79
N VAL A 93 -16.14 -3.36 -7.67
CA VAL A 93 -17.61 -3.22 -7.64
C VAL A 93 -18.03 -1.81 -7.20
N ILE A 94 -17.32 -1.24 -6.23
CA ILE A 94 -17.66 0.06 -5.64
C ILE A 94 -16.47 1.00 -5.80
N GLN A 95 -16.63 2.06 -6.59
CA GLN A 95 -15.58 3.06 -6.76
C GLN A 95 -15.22 3.71 -5.42
N GLY A 96 -13.92 3.82 -5.13
CA GLY A 96 -13.40 4.40 -3.89
C GLY A 96 -13.39 3.47 -2.68
N ALA A 97 -14.00 2.28 -2.77
CA ALA A 97 -13.94 1.28 -1.70
C ALA A 97 -12.72 0.36 -1.85
N THR A 98 -12.30 -0.26 -0.75
CA THR A 98 -11.27 -1.29 -0.74
C THR A 98 -11.85 -2.64 -0.32
N THR A 99 -11.36 -3.73 -0.90
CA THR A 99 -11.71 -5.10 -0.54
C THR A 99 -10.50 -5.85 -0.01
N PRO A 100 -10.68 -6.77 0.97
CA PRO A 100 -9.61 -7.62 1.45
C PRO A 100 -9.23 -8.65 0.38
N ALA A 101 -7.95 -8.97 0.32
CA ALA A 101 -7.38 -9.97 -0.58
C ALA A 101 -6.21 -10.67 0.12
N VAL A 102 -5.85 -11.86 -0.40
CA VAL A 102 -4.79 -12.70 0.16
C VAL A 102 -3.82 -13.08 -0.94
N ALA A 103 -2.52 -13.03 -0.67
CA ALA A 103 -1.49 -13.60 -1.51
C ALA A 103 -0.73 -14.67 -0.73
N LEU A 104 -0.34 -15.74 -1.42
CA LEU A 104 0.51 -16.78 -0.85
C LEU A 104 1.85 -16.77 -1.58
N LEU A 105 2.94 -16.75 -0.83
CA LEU A 105 4.29 -16.96 -1.33
C LEU A 105 4.80 -18.31 -0.84
N ALA A 106 5.52 -19.04 -1.67
CA ALA A 106 6.10 -20.31 -1.30
C ALA A 106 7.45 -20.52 -2.00
N GLY A 107 8.39 -21.12 -1.29
CA GLY A 107 9.73 -21.30 -1.82
C GLY A 107 10.70 -21.90 -0.80
N ASN A 108 11.96 -21.49 -0.91
CA ASN A 108 13.00 -21.84 0.03
C ASN A 108 12.71 -21.24 1.43
N GLU A 109 12.92 -22.01 2.49
CA GLU A 109 12.67 -21.59 3.86
C GLU A 109 13.39 -20.30 4.24
N ALA A 110 14.69 -20.19 3.94
CA ALA A 110 15.48 -19.03 4.30
C ALA A 110 14.95 -17.76 3.61
N VAL A 111 14.53 -17.89 2.35
CA VAL A 111 13.92 -16.81 1.57
C VAL A 111 12.59 -16.38 2.20
N ILE A 112 11.70 -17.34 2.50
CA ILE A 112 10.39 -17.07 3.09
C ILE A 112 10.52 -16.41 4.47
N ASN A 113 11.42 -16.92 5.32
CA ASN A 113 11.68 -16.37 6.64
C ASN A 113 12.29 -14.95 6.57
N THR A 114 13.18 -14.71 5.60
CA THR A 114 13.76 -13.38 5.37
C THR A 114 12.70 -12.39 4.92
N LEU A 115 11.85 -12.76 3.95
CA LEU A 115 10.73 -11.92 3.49
C LEU A 115 9.76 -11.62 4.62
N LYS A 116 9.40 -12.62 5.44
CA LYS A 116 8.55 -12.43 6.62
C LYS A 116 9.16 -11.42 7.58
N THR A 117 10.43 -11.61 7.94
CA THR A 117 11.14 -10.73 8.88
C THR A 117 11.23 -9.30 8.35
N TYR A 118 11.42 -9.13 7.04
CA TYR A 118 11.49 -7.82 6.41
C TYR A 118 10.14 -7.11 6.31
N LEU A 119 9.07 -7.83 5.94
CA LEU A 119 7.76 -7.25 5.71
C LEU A 119 6.96 -7.01 7.00
N GLN A 120 7.19 -7.83 8.04
CA GLN A 120 6.44 -7.76 9.29
C GLN A 120 6.51 -6.40 10.01
N PRO A 121 7.66 -5.69 10.08
CA PRO A 121 7.74 -4.33 10.62
C PRO A 121 6.98 -3.28 9.80
N ILE A 122 6.67 -3.57 8.54
CA ILE A 122 6.01 -2.66 7.60
C ILE A 122 4.48 -2.83 7.65
N CYS A 123 3.99 -3.95 8.21
CA CYS A 123 2.56 -4.20 8.41
C CYS A 123 1.95 -3.22 9.40
N GLY A 124 0.87 -2.56 8.99
CA GLY A 124 0.11 -1.70 9.89
C GLY A 124 0.84 -0.42 10.34
N THR A 125 2.08 -0.19 9.88
CA THR A 125 2.62 1.16 9.86
C THR A 125 1.97 1.88 8.69
N PRO A 126 1.02 2.81 8.91
CA PRO A 126 0.69 3.76 7.86
C PRO A 126 2.02 4.36 7.40
N THR A 127 2.27 4.36 6.09
CA THR A 127 3.33 5.16 5.47
C THR A 127 3.34 6.47 6.23
N LYS A 128 4.44 6.76 6.97
CA LYS A 128 4.53 7.94 7.85
C LYS A 128 3.82 9.08 7.14
N LYS A 129 2.67 9.53 7.67
CA LYS A 129 1.98 10.73 7.15
C LYS A 129 3.10 11.73 6.92
N GLN A 130 3.30 12.12 5.67
CA GLN A 130 4.40 13.03 5.35
C GLN A 130 4.16 14.24 6.24
N SER A 131 5.09 14.56 7.14
CA SER A 131 4.87 15.64 8.09
C SER A 131 4.55 16.88 7.29
N LEU A 132 3.36 17.46 7.51
CA LEU A 132 2.94 18.65 6.79
C LEU A 132 4.02 19.72 6.95
N SER A 133 4.54 20.22 5.83
CA SER A 133 5.42 21.38 5.85
C SER A 133 4.65 22.59 6.37
N ASP A 134 5.33 23.64 6.82
CA ASP A 134 4.63 24.83 7.32
C ASP A 134 3.78 25.51 6.24
N ILE A 135 4.14 25.34 4.97
CA ILE A 135 3.34 25.80 3.83
C ILE A 135 2.11 24.91 3.65
N ASP A 136 2.23 23.58 3.78
CA ASP A 136 1.08 22.67 3.73
C ASP A 136 0.07 22.99 4.84
N LYS A 137 0.55 23.27 6.05
CA LYS A 137 -0.31 23.66 7.18
C LYS A 137 -1.04 24.97 6.92
N LYS A 138 -0.32 25.99 6.43
CA LYS A 138 -0.91 27.29 6.08
C LYS A 138 -1.95 27.14 4.97
N LEU A 139 -1.63 26.38 3.93
CA LEU A 139 -2.54 26.10 2.83
C LEU A 139 -3.81 25.39 3.32
N LEU A 140 -3.64 24.35 4.14
CA LEU A 140 -4.72 23.59 4.75
C LEU A 140 -5.64 24.49 5.60
N TYR A 141 -5.07 25.39 6.41
CA TYR A 141 -5.81 26.37 7.20
C TYR A 141 -6.57 27.39 6.34
N MET A 142 -5.93 27.91 5.28
CA MET A 142 -6.57 28.84 4.34
C MET A 142 -7.79 28.22 3.66
N LEU A 143 -7.66 26.97 3.18
CA LEU A 143 -8.76 26.23 2.58
C LEU A 143 -9.92 26.00 3.57
N TYR A 144 -9.62 25.76 4.85
CA TYR A 144 -10.63 25.60 5.90
C TYR A 144 -11.39 26.87 6.21
N THR A 145 -10.71 28.02 6.16
CA THR A 145 -11.33 29.33 6.29
C THR A 145 -12.10 29.78 5.04
N GLY A 146 -12.13 28.95 3.98
CA GLY A 146 -12.85 29.24 2.74
C GLY A 146 -12.08 30.07 1.71
N VAL A 147 -10.76 30.24 1.88
CA VAL A 147 -9.91 30.92 0.90
C VAL A 147 -9.49 29.90 -0.16
N ASN A 148 -10.07 30.01 -1.36
CA ASN A 148 -9.83 29.11 -2.49
C ASN A 148 -9.22 29.81 -3.72
N ASP A 149 -9.04 31.12 -3.65
CA ASP A 149 -8.42 31.91 -4.72
C ASP A 149 -6.89 31.74 -4.70
N LEU A 150 -6.32 31.30 -5.82
CA LEU A 150 -4.88 31.01 -5.98
C LEU A 150 -3.98 32.21 -5.69
N GLN A 151 -4.39 33.44 -6.04
CA GLN A 151 -3.58 34.64 -5.77
C GLN A 151 -3.58 34.98 -4.29
N LYS A 152 -4.73 34.87 -3.62
CA LYS A 152 -4.83 35.03 -2.16
C LYS A 152 -4.05 33.94 -1.43
N LEU A 153 -4.13 32.69 -1.88
CA LEU A 153 -3.37 31.59 -1.31
C LEU A 153 -1.86 31.84 -1.41
N ALA A 154 -1.37 32.30 -2.56
CA ALA A 154 0.04 32.67 -2.71
C ALA A 154 0.46 33.81 -1.78
N PHE A 155 -0.37 34.83 -1.67
CA PHE A 155 -0.11 35.96 -0.79
C PHE A 155 -0.03 35.55 0.69
N PHE A 156 -0.98 34.76 1.20
CA PHE A 156 -1.03 34.38 2.61
C PHE A 156 -0.04 33.28 2.99
N THR A 157 0.26 32.36 2.07
CA THR A 157 1.26 31.31 2.32
C THR A 157 2.69 31.82 2.17
N GLY A 158 2.89 32.91 1.41
CA GLY A 158 4.21 33.44 1.05
C GLY A 158 4.95 32.53 0.06
N ALA A 159 4.22 31.64 -0.62
CA ALA A 159 4.75 30.63 -1.53
C ALA A 159 4.57 31.05 -2.99
N ASP A 160 5.52 30.69 -3.84
CA ASP A 160 5.36 30.83 -5.29
C ASP A 160 4.40 29.77 -5.85
N SER A 161 4.00 29.94 -7.11
CA SER A 161 3.05 29.05 -7.77
C SER A 161 3.52 27.59 -7.83
N GLN A 162 4.83 27.35 -7.88
CA GLN A 162 5.40 26.00 -7.93
C GLN A 162 5.28 25.32 -6.57
N THR A 163 5.66 26.04 -5.50
CA THR A 163 5.60 25.56 -4.12
C THR A 163 4.15 25.31 -3.70
N LEU A 164 3.20 26.15 -4.12
CA LEU A 164 1.77 25.90 -3.94
C LEU A 164 1.29 24.65 -4.66
N ALA A 165 1.69 24.44 -5.91
CA ALA A 165 1.32 23.25 -6.66
C ALA A 165 1.85 21.98 -5.99
N ASP A 166 3.08 22.02 -5.46
CA ASP A 166 3.69 20.93 -4.71
C ASP A 166 2.97 20.69 -3.38
N SER A 167 2.56 21.74 -2.66
CA SER A 167 1.74 21.62 -1.46
C SER A 167 0.35 21.06 -1.74
N PHE A 168 -0.36 21.52 -2.77
CA PHE A 168 -1.64 20.94 -3.19
C PHE A 168 -1.51 19.47 -3.61
N LYS A 169 -0.38 19.10 -4.22
CA LYS A 169 -0.09 17.71 -4.53
C LYS A 169 0.12 16.89 -3.25
N SER A 170 0.93 17.39 -2.31
CA SER A 170 1.15 16.76 -1.00
C SER A 170 -0.15 16.55 -0.22
N LEU A 171 -1.03 17.56 -0.18
CA LEU A 171 -2.33 17.47 0.48
C LEU A 171 -3.27 16.46 -0.19
N ARG A 172 -3.25 16.35 -1.53
CA ARG A 172 -4.02 15.34 -2.27
C ARG A 172 -3.47 13.92 -2.09
N ASP A 173 -2.15 13.76 -2.13
CA ASP A 173 -1.47 12.48 -1.90
C ASP A 173 -1.80 11.93 -0.49
N GLN A 174 -2.01 12.83 0.48
CA GLN A 174 -2.44 12.49 1.85
C GLN A 174 -3.97 12.44 2.04
N LYS A 175 -4.76 12.56 0.96
CA LYS A 175 -6.23 12.58 0.97
C LYS A 175 -6.84 13.68 1.85
N LEU A 176 -6.12 14.77 2.10
CA LEU A 176 -6.61 15.94 2.85
C LEU A 176 -7.37 16.92 1.95
N CYS A 177 -7.10 16.89 0.64
CA CYS A 177 -7.82 17.62 -0.39
C CYS A 177 -8.25 16.68 -1.51
N ASP A 178 -9.36 17.00 -2.16
CA ASP A 178 -9.83 16.31 -3.36
C ASP A 178 -9.20 16.88 -4.65
N ASN A 179 -9.59 16.33 -5.80
CA ASN A 179 -9.09 16.78 -7.10
C ASN A 179 -9.57 18.17 -7.51
N SER A 180 -10.57 18.73 -6.81
CA SER A 180 -11.06 20.09 -7.02
C SER A 180 -10.34 21.13 -6.14
N GLY A 181 -9.43 20.68 -5.25
CA GLY A 181 -8.76 21.54 -4.29
C GLY A 181 -9.61 21.84 -3.04
N THR A 182 -10.69 21.08 -2.82
CA THR A 182 -11.56 21.21 -1.65
C THR A 182 -11.11 20.26 -0.54
N LEU A 183 -11.25 20.68 0.72
CA LEU A 183 -10.93 19.84 1.87
C LEU A 183 -11.87 18.63 1.96
N THR A 184 -11.28 17.45 2.18
CA THR A 184 -12.00 16.22 2.54
C THR A 184 -12.37 16.24 4.03
N GLU A 185 -13.20 15.28 4.46
CA GLU A 185 -13.51 15.10 5.89
C GLU A 185 -12.26 14.76 6.70
N GLU A 186 -11.33 13.96 6.15
CA GLU A 186 -10.00 13.75 6.73
C GLU A 186 -9.20 15.05 6.84
N GLY A 187 -9.24 15.92 5.83
CA GLY A 187 -8.60 17.23 5.84
C GLY A 187 -9.11 18.14 6.97
N LYS A 188 -10.43 18.20 7.14
CA LYS A 188 -11.07 18.98 8.23
C LYS A 188 -10.69 18.45 9.60
N LYS A 189 -10.71 17.13 9.78
CA LYS A 189 -10.31 16.47 11.03
C LYS A 189 -8.85 16.76 11.38
N GLN A 190 -7.97 16.70 10.39
CA GLN A 190 -6.53 16.95 10.57
C GLN A 190 -6.24 18.38 11.05
N ILE A 191 -7.02 19.38 10.59
CA ILE A 191 -6.89 20.76 11.07
C ILE A 191 -7.36 20.88 12.51
N MET A 192 -8.49 20.26 12.87
CA MET A 192 -9.02 20.30 14.24
C MET A 192 -8.06 19.65 15.24
N GLU A 193 -7.28 18.65 14.84
CA GLU A 193 -6.23 18.03 15.66
C GLU A 193 -4.95 18.88 15.79
N MET A 194 -4.79 19.89 14.92
CA MET A 194 -3.63 20.79 14.90
C MET A 194 -3.87 22.14 15.60
N MET A 195 -5.14 22.48 15.84
CA MET A 195 -5.57 23.66 16.61
C MET A 195 -5.54 23.38 18.11
#